data_AF-A0AAX1EHT8-F1
#
_entry.id   AF-A0AAX1EHT8-F1
#
_cell.length_a   1.000
_cell.length_b   1.000
_cell.length_c   1.000
_cell.angle_alpha   90.00
_cell.angle_beta   90.00
_cell.angle_gamma   90.00
#
_symmetry.space_group_name_H-M   'P 1'
#
loop_
_entity.id
_entity.type
_entity.pdbx_description
1 polymer ?
#
loop_
_entity_poly.entity_id
_entity_poly.type
_entity_poly.pdbx_seq_one_letter_code
_entity_poly.pdbx_strand_id
1 'polypeptide(L)'
;MEINNSCSNSLSTQRKKILKHFEKCPQLSTMQARNDLGILHPGGRIMELRKKGYEIVTHWISEPDSNGDIHRIGLYVYQGKGE
;
A
#
# COMPACT_ATOMS: atom_id res chain seq x y z
N MET A 1 31.50 -2.20 11.39
CA MET A 1 30.41 -1.69 10.54
C MET A 1 29.12 -1.87 11.32
N GLU A 2 28.65 -0.83 11.98
CA GLU A 2 27.37 -0.85 12.68
C GLU A 2 26.26 -0.89 11.63
N ILE A 3 25.55 -2.02 11.56
CA ILE A 3 24.32 -2.12 10.79
C ILE A 3 23.31 -1.27 11.55
N ASN A 4 23.15 -0.02 11.14
CA ASN A 4 22.09 0.87 11.59
C ASN A 4 20.74 0.28 11.17
N ASN A 5 20.23 -0.66 11.98
CA ASN A 5 19.00 -1.39 11.76
C ASN A 5 17.79 -0.52 12.15
N SER A 6 17.60 0.61 11.47
CA SER A 6 16.45 1.49 11.64
C SER A 6 15.38 1.31 10.56
N CYS A 7 15.39 0.18 9.84
CA CYS A 7 14.30 -0.20 8.94
C CYS A 7 13.35 -1.17 9.65
N SER A 8 12.67 -0.69 10.69
CA SER A 8 11.57 -1.45 11.30
C SER A 8 10.45 -1.62 10.27
N ASN A 9 10.44 -2.74 9.55
CA ASN A 9 9.35 -3.21 8.69
C ASN A 9 8.10 -3.63 9.48
N SER A 10 7.97 -3.17 10.72
CA SER A 10 6.82 -3.44 11.58
C SER A 10 5.51 -3.02 10.90
N LEU A 11 4.43 -3.70 11.27
CA LEU A 11 3.09 -3.51 10.71
C LEU A 11 2.59 -2.06 10.85
N SER A 12 3.06 -1.34 11.86
CA SER A 12 2.79 0.10 12.04
C SER A 12 3.52 0.95 11.00
N THR A 13 4.79 0.64 10.69
CA THR A 13 5.57 1.35 9.66
C THR A 13 4.97 1.18 8.28
N GLN A 14 4.55 -0.02 7.89
CA GLN A 14 3.96 -0.25 6.56
C GLN A 14 2.67 0.53 6.34
N ARG A 15 1.77 0.57 7.33
CA ARG A 15 0.54 1.39 7.26
C ARG A 15 0.84 2.89 7.17
N LYS A 16 1.82 3.36 7.95
CA LYS A 16 2.26 4.76 7.89
C LYS A 16 2.80 5.12 6.50
N LYS A 17 3.55 4.23 5.85
CA LYS A 17 4.03 4.43 4.47
C LYS A 17 2.87 4.60 3.48
N ILE A 18 1.84 3.75 3.57
CA ILE A 18 0.64 3.87 2.72
C ILE A 18 -0.08 5.19 2.96
N LEU A 19 -0.30 5.59 4.21
CA LEU A 19 -0.95 6.86 4.53
C LEU A 19 -0.15 8.06 4.01
N LYS A 20 1.17 8.05 4.19
CA LYS A 20 2.06 9.09 3.65
C LYS A 20 2.06 9.14 2.11
N HIS A 21 1.84 8.01 1.45
CA HIS A 21 1.62 7.97 0.01
C HIS A 21 0.29 8.66 -0.34
N PHE A 22 -0.79 8.33 0.37
CA PHE A 22 -2.12 8.91 0.16
C PHE A 22 -2.20 10.42 0.37
N GLU A 23 -1.36 10.99 1.23
CA GLU A 23 -1.19 12.45 1.37
C GLU A 23 -0.73 13.13 0.07
N LYS A 24 -0.02 12.40 -0.80
CA LYS A 24 0.53 12.92 -2.06
C LYS A 24 -0.27 12.47 -3.28
N CYS A 25 -0.71 11.22 -3.28
CA CYS A 25 -1.46 10.61 -4.37
C CYS A 25 -2.54 9.70 -3.78
N PRO A 26 -3.84 9.97 -4.03
CA PRO A 26 -4.92 9.19 -3.43
C PRO A 26 -5.00 7.75 -3.96
N GLN A 27 -4.24 7.40 -5.00
CA GLN A 27 -4.27 6.08 -5.62
C GLN A 27 -2.97 5.32 -5.38
N LEU A 28 -3.10 4.02 -5.11
CA LEU A 28 -1.97 3.12 -4.91
C LEU A 28 -2.30 1.73 -5.46
N SER A 29 -1.57 1.27 -6.48
CA SER A 29 -1.72 -0.09 -6.99
C SER A 29 -1.01 -1.11 -6.07
N THR A 30 -1.40 -2.37 -6.16
CA THR A 30 -0.71 -3.47 -5.45
C THR A 30 0.74 -3.60 -5.90
N MET A 31 1.04 -3.33 -7.17
CA MET A 31 2.41 -3.37 -7.68
C MET A 31 3.23 -2.18 -7.17
N GLN A 32 2.69 -0.96 -7.18
CA GLN A 32 3.34 0.22 -6.59
C GLN A 32 3.61 0.01 -5.09
N ALA A 33 2.65 -0.54 -4.34
CA ALA A 33 2.84 -0.81 -2.92
C ALA A 33 3.97 -1.83 -2.66
N ARG A 34 4.13 -2.83 -3.53
CA ARG A 34 5.22 -3.83 -3.43
C ARG A 34 6.55 -3.24 -3.84
N ASN A 35 6.61 -2.64 -5.03
CA ASN A 35 7.85 -2.21 -5.68
C ASN A 35 8.39 -0.91 -5.07
N ASP A 36 7.54 0.08 -4.84
CA ASP A 36 7.97 1.42 -4.44
C ASP A 36 7.97 1.60 -2.92
N LEU A 37 7.00 1.01 -2.22
CA LEU A 37 6.86 1.15 -0.76
C LEU A 37 7.48 -0.01 0.04
N GLY A 38 7.82 -1.12 -0.63
CA GLY A 38 8.38 -2.33 -0.02
C GLY A 38 7.38 -3.09 0.86
N ILE A 39 6.10 -3.09 0.49
CA ILE A 39 5.02 -3.71 1.28
C ILE A 39 4.62 -5.04 0.64
N LEU A 40 4.98 -6.15 1.29
CA LEU A 40 4.75 -7.50 0.76
C LEU A 40 3.28 -7.92 0.73
N HIS A 41 2.45 -7.42 1.66
CA HIS A 41 1.02 -7.75 1.74
C HIS A 41 0.12 -6.50 1.72
N PRO A 42 0.03 -5.77 0.59
CA PRO A 42 -0.71 -4.51 0.50
C PRO A 42 -2.18 -4.65 0.91
N GLY A 43 -2.89 -5.66 0.37
CA GLY A 43 -4.30 -5.88 0.69
C GLY A 43 -4.57 -6.09 2.18
N GLY A 44 -3.66 -6.77 2.89
CA GLY A 44 -3.74 -6.92 4.35
C GLY A 44 -3.55 -5.60 5.08
N ARG A 45 -2.62 -4.75 4.63
CA ARG A 45 -2.42 -3.41 5.23
C ARG A 45 -3.61 -2.49 4.97
N ILE A 46 -4.21 -2.55 3.78
CA ILE A 46 -5.41 -1.79 3.42
C ILE A 46 -6.61 -2.24 4.28
N MET A 47 -6.79 -3.55 4.48
CA MET A 47 -7.82 -4.06 5.39
C MET A 47 -7.65 -3.53 6.82
N GLU A 48 -6.42 -3.50 7.34
CA GLU A 48 -6.16 -2.93 8.67
C GLU A 48 -6.43 -1.43 8.76
N LEU A 49 -6.17 -0.66 7.68
CA LEU A 49 -6.49 0.76 7.62
C LEU A 49 -8.01 0.96 7.58
N ARG A 50 -8.75 0.19 6.79
CA ARG A 50 -10.22 0.22 6.80
C ARG A 50 -10.80 -0.03 8.19
N LYS A 51 -10.28 -1.03 8.91
CA LYS A 51 -10.67 -1.31 10.31
C LYS A 51 -10.38 -0.15 11.28
N LYS A 52 -9.49 0.78 10.91
CA LYS A 52 -9.18 2.00 11.66
C LYS A 52 -9.99 3.24 11.24
N GLY A 53 -10.99 3.07 10.37
CA GLY A 53 -11.86 4.14 9.89
C GLY A 53 -11.35 4.88 8.65
N TYR A 54 -10.30 4.39 7.99
CA TYR A 54 -9.88 4.97 6.71
C TYR A 54 -10.74 4.45 5.58
N GLU A 55 -11.35 5.36 4.82
CA GLU A 55 -12.18 5.05 3.67
C GLU A 55 -11.28 4.82 2.45
N ILE A 56 -11.16 3.55 2.05
CA ILE A 56 -10.33 3.15 0.91
C ILE A 56 -11.17 2.23 0.03
N VAL A 57 -11.43 2.63 -1.21
CA VAL A 57 -12.12 1.81 -2.22
C VAL A 57 -11.10 0.95 -2.96
N THR A 58 -11.46 -0.27 -3.34
CA THR A 58 -10.63 -1.10 -4.23
C THR A 58 -11.31 -1.20 -5.59
N HIS A 59 -10.61 -0.73 -6.61
CA HIS A 59 -10.88 -1.07 -8.00
C HIS A 59 -9.96 -2.21 -8.43
N TRP A 60 -10.35 -2.94 -9.47
CA TRP A 60 -9.51 -3.95 -10.07
C TRP A 60 -8.99 -3.45 -11.41
N ILE A 61 -7.67 -3.47 -11.58
CA ILE A 61 -6.98 -3.08 -12.81
C ILE A 61 -6.10 -4.23 -13.29
N SER A 62 -5.67 -4.17 -14.56
CA SER A 62 -4.70 -5.10 -15.12
C SER A 62 -3.37 -4.38 -15.29
N GLU A 63 -2.33 -4.82 -14.59
CA GLU A 63 -0.98 -4.26 -14.70
C GLU A 63 0.02 -5.39 -14.98
N PRO A 64 1.08 -5.13 -15.78
CA PRO A 64 2.17 -6.08 -15.94
C PRO A 64 2.99 -6.21 -14.65
N ASP A 65 3.50 -7.41 -14.39
CA ASP A 65 4.59 -7.60 -13.44
C ASP A 65 5.96 -7.26 -14.07
N SER A 66 7.05 -7.51 -13.34
CA SER A 66 8.41 -7.27 -13.82
C SER A 66 8.82 -8.13 -15.01
N ASN A 67 8.13 -9.24 -15.26
CA ASN A 67 8.36 -10.13 -16.39
C ASN A 67 7.48 -9.78 -17.60
N GLY A 68 6.57 -8.81 -17.46
CA GLY A 68 5.63 -8.40 -18.49
C GLY A 68 4.31 -9.17 -18.50
N ASP A 69 4.11 -10.10 -17.56
CA ASP A 69 2.87 -10.86 -17.45
C ASP A 69 1.76 -9.98 -16.86
N ILE A 70 0.60 -9.94 -17.50
CA ILE A 70 -0.52 -9.09 -17.08
C ILE A 70 -1.30 -9.78 -15.94
N HIS A 71 -1.39 -9.11 -14.80
CA HIS A 71 -2.13 -9.58 -13.64
C HIS A 71 -3.28 -8.65 -13.28
N ARG A 72 -4.42 -9.25 -12.90
CA ARG A 72 -5.51 -8.50 -12.29
C ARG A 72 -5.18 -8.20 -10.83
N ILE A 73 -4.95 -6.94 -10.52
CA ILE A 73 -4.51 -6.48 -9.19
C ILE A 73 -5.45 -5.42 -8.61
N GLY A 74 -5.33 -5.19 -7.30
CA GLY A 74 -6.07 -4.13 -6.62
C GLY A 74 -5.44 -2.76 -6.81
N LEU A 75 -6.24 -1.78 -7.22
CA LEU A 75 -5.99 -0.34 -7.14
C LEU A 75 -6.75 0.22 -5.93
N TYR A 76 -6.01 0.70 -4.94
CA TYR A 76 -6.56 1.26 -3.71
C TYR A 76 -6.71 2.77 -3.86
N VAL A 77 -7.92 3.28 -3.67
CA VAL A 77 -8.24 4.71 -3.78
C VAL A 77 -8.71 5.25 -2.44
N TYR A 78 -7.94 6.17 -1.87
CA TYR A 78 -8.21 6.82 -0.60
C TYR A 78 -9.25 7.93 -0.77
N GLN A 79 -10.31 7.88 0.03
CA GLN A 79 -11.41 8.86 0.04
C GLN A 79 -11.34 9.80 1.24
N GLY A 80 -10.60 9.41 2.29
CA GLY A 80 -10.52 10.16 3.53
C GLY A 80 -10.55 9.25 4.75
N LYS A 81 -10.66 9.85 5.93
CA LYS A 81 -10.88 9.13 7.18
C LYS A 81 -12.26 9.54 7.68
N GLY A 82 -13.14 8.56 7.88
CA GLY A 82 -14.42 8.81 8.52
C GLY A 82 -14.21 9.32 9.94
N GLU A 83 -15.00 10.32 10.34
CA GLU A 83 -15.01 10.90 11.69
C GLU A 83 -15.53 9.92 12.74
#